data_AF-A0A1V5CZM6-F1
#
_entry.id   AF-A0A1V5CZM6-F1
#
_cell.length_a   1.000
_cell.length_b   1.000
_cell.length_c   1.000
_cell.angle_alpha   90.00
_cell.angle_beta   90.00
_cell.angle_gamma   90.00
#
_symmetry.space_group_name_H-M   'P 1'
#
loop_
_entity.id
_entity.type
_entity.pdbx_description
1 polymer ?
#
loop_
_entity_poly.entity_id
_entity_poly.type
_entity_poly.pdbx_seq_one_letter_code
_entity_poly.pdbx_strand_id
1 'polypeptide(L)'
;MVAAKQMTLEEKELRDIEEIGKLAQGKNELIKYLKGGKLSALQAIKAYCYWCNGYCSDGRETCEEKSCALWPHNPYTPKEKRVMSEKQRINAQRLGARTKEKAANEGARIAF
;
A
#
# COMPACT_ATOMS: atom_id res chain seq x y z
N MET A 1 -14.52 10.59 41.88
CA MET A 1 -14.65 9.36 41.07
C MET A 1 -14.40 9.76 39.62
N VAL A 2 -13.23 9.41 39.07
CA VAL A 2 -12.91 9.75 37.67
C VAL A 2 -13.65 8.75 36.80
N ALA A 3 -14.62 9.22 36.01
CA ALA A 3 -15.28 8.41 35.01
C ALA A 3 -14.21 7.84 34.07
N ALA A 4 -14.13 6.51 33.96
CA ALA A 4 -13.31 5.89 32.94
C ALA A 4 -13.78 6.41 31.59
N LYS A 5 -12.92 7.16 30.89
CA LYS A 5 -13.22 7.67 29.55
C LYS A 5 -13.43 6.45 28.66
N GLN A 6 -14.63 6.28 28.12
CA GLN A 6 -14.92 5.22 27.16
C GLN A 6 -14.00 5.41 25.96
N MET A 7 -13.20 4.40 25.67
CA MET A 7 -12.26 4.42 24.56
C MET A 7 -12.99 4.18 23.23
N THR A 8 -12.60 4.88 22.17
CA THR A 8 -13.21 4.71 20.84
C THR A 8 -12.78 3.40 20.18
N LEU A 9 -13.54 2.96 19.17
CA LEU A 9 -13.18 1.76 18.38
C LEU A 9 -11.85 1.96 17.64
N GLU A 10 -11.58 3.18 17.14
CA GLU A 10 -10.33 3.48 16.42
C GLU A 10 -9.11 3.43 17.35
N GLU A 11 -9.27 3.96 18.58
CA GLU A 11 -8.24 3.91 19.63
C GLU A 11 -7.93 2.46 20.01
N LYS A 12 -8.95 1.59 20.05
CA LYS A 12 -8.75 0.16 20.28
C LYS A 12 -7.94 -0.49 19.16
N GLU A 13 -8.33 -0.27 17.90
CA GLU A 13 -7.63 -0.86 16.76
C GLU A 13 -6.17 -0.41 16.69
N LEU A 14 -5.89 0.87 16.98
CA LEU A 14 -4.52 1.36 17.04
C LEU A 14 -3.68 0.60 18.07
N ARG A 15 -4.23 0.31 19.25
CA ARG A 15 -3.53 -0.50 20.25
C ARG A 15 -3.33 -1.94 19.80
N ASP A 16 -4.35 -2.58 19.22
CA ASP A 16 -4.23 -3.95 18.71
C ASP A 16 -3.14 -4.03 17.62
N ILE A 17 -3.06 -3.05 16.72
CA ILE A 17 -2.01 -2.96 15.69
C ILE A 17 -0.61 -2.79 16.30
N GLU A 18 -0.48 -2.09 17.43
CA GLU A 18 0.78 -1.90 18.14
C GLU A 18 1.20 -3.16 18.91
N GLU A 19 0.26 -3.84 19.55
CA GLU A 19 0.52 -5.01 20.40
C GLU A 19 0.77 -6.29 19.60
N ILE A 20 -0.08 -6.59 18.62
CA ILE A 20 -0.05 -7.87 17.88
C ILE A 20 0.27 -7.71 16.38
N GLY A 21 0.20 -6.49 15.86
CA GLY A 21 0.33 -6.25 14.43
C GLY A 21 1.75 -6.37 13.89
N LYS A 22 1.97 -7.28 12.94
CA LYS A 22 3.29 -7.46 12.29
C LYS A 22 3.55 -6.43 11.20
N LEU A 23 4.83 -6.29 10.82
CA LEU A 23 5.23 -5.39 9.75
C LEU A 23 4.83 -5.99 8.39
N ALA A 24 3.77 -5.45 7.79
CA ALA A 24 3.25 -5.87 6.49
C ALA A 24 2.72 -4.66 5.70
N GLN A 25 2.51 -4.84 4.39
CA GLN A 25 1.87 -3.82 3.55
C GLN A 25 0.46 -3.50 4.09
N GLY A 26 0.07 -2.23 4.15
CA GLY A 26 -1.25 -1.81 4.65
C GLY A 26 -1.25 -1.34 6.10
N LYS A 27 -0.25 -1.70 6.93
CA LYS A 27 -0.16 -1.28 8.34
C LYS A 27 -0.17 0.24 8.48
N ASN A 28 0.74 0.91 7.76
CA ASN A 28 0.90 2.37 7.85
C ASN A 28 -0.31 3.10 7.25
N GLU A 29 -0.90 2.56 6.19
CA GLU A 29 -2.13 3.09 5.59
C GLU A 29 -3.30 3.01 6.57
N LEU A 30 -3.47 1.88 7.27
CA LEU A 30 -4.51 1.71 8.28
C LEU A 30 -4.31 2.68 9.46
N ILE A 31 -3.10 2.77 10.01
CA ILE A 31 -2.77 3.74 11.07
C ILE A 31 -3.07 5.17 10.63
N LYS A 32 -2.71 5.53 9.39
CA LYS A 32 -3.00 6.85 8.83
C LYS A 32 -4.50 7.12 8.77
N TYR A 33 -5.30 6.14 8.34
CA TYR A 33 -6.75 6.27 8.27
C TYR A 33 -7.39 6.41 9.66
N LEU A 34 -6.98 5.57 10.63
CA LEU A 34 -7.47 5.62 12.02
C LEU A 34 -7.12 6.95 12.71
N LYS A 35 -6.05 7.63 12.28
CA LYS A 35 -5.70 8.99 12.71
C LYS A 35 -6.44 10.11 11.96
N GLY A 36 -7.45 9.78 11.14
CA GLY A 36 -8.25 10.72 10.35
C GLY A 36 -7.63 11.14 9.01
N GLY A 37 -6.54 10.48 8.58
CA GLY A 37 -5.87 10.76 7.32
C GLY A 37 -6.60 10.20 6.10
N LYS A 38 -6.48 10.87 4.95
CA LYS A 38 -7.06 10.41 3.67
C LYS A 38 -6.17 9.35 3.01
N LEU A 39 -6.80 8.35 2.40
CA LEU A 39 -6.15 7.29 1.61
C LEU A 39 -6.56 7.37 0.15
N SER A 40 -5.65 7.00 -0.75
CA SER A 40 -6.01 6.66 -2.13
C SER A 40 -6.72 5.29 -2.18
N ALA A 41 -7.38 4.98 -3.30
CA ALA A 41 -8.05 3.70 -3.48
C ALA A 41 -7.13 2.49 -3.21
N LEU A 42 -5.91 2.51 -3.74
CA LEU A 42 -4.94 1.44 -3.52
C LEU A 42 -4.46 1.37 -2.06
N GLN A 43 -4.29 2.51 -1.40
CA GLN A 43 -3.93 2.56 0.02
C GLN A 43 -5.06 1.99 0.90
N ALA A 44 -6.31 2.33 0.59
CA ALA A 44 -7.48 1.81 1.30
C ALA A 44 -7.60 0.30 1.14
N ILE A 45 -7.38 -0.24 -0.07
CA ILE A 45 -7.37 -1.70 -0.30
C ILE A 45 -6.29 -2.37 0.55
N LYS A 46 -5.07 -1.82 0.57
CA LYS A 46 -3.97 -2.39 1.39
C LYS A 46 -4.30 -2.34 2.88
N ALA A 47 -4.79 -1.21 3.38
CA ALA A 47 -5.22 -1.05 4.78
C ALA A 47 -6.29 -2.08 5.15
N TYR A 48 -7.29 -2.26 4.28
CA TYR A 48 -8.35 -3.24 4.48
C TYR A 48 -7.82 -4.68 4.49
N CYS A 49 -6.92 -5.04 3.56
CA CYS A 49 -6.33 -6.37 3.55
C CYS A 49 -5.53 -6.66 4.83
N TYR A 50 -4.80 -5.67 5.36
CA TYR A 50 -4.07 -5.81 6.63
C TYR A 50 -5.01 -6.02 7.83
N TRP A 51 -6.08 -5.23 7.92
CA TRP A 51 -7.12 -5.38 8.93
C TRP A 51 -7.84 -6.73 8.84
N CYS A 52 -8.28 -7.11 7.63
CA CYS A 52 -9.01 -8.34 7.37
C CYS A 52 -8.19 -9.61 7.67
N ASN A 53 -6.86 -9.55 7.55
CA ASN A 53 -5.95 -10.64 7.92
C ASN A 53 -5.54 -10.62 9.40
N GLY A 54 -6.29 -9.90 10.26
CA GLY A 54 -6.01 -9.86 11.70
C GLY A 54 -4.64 -9.26 12.01
N TYR A 55 -4.27 -8.18 11.31
CA TYR A 55 -3.00 -7.48 11.44
C TYR A 55 -1.76 -8.35 11.15
N CYS A 56 -1.96 -9.43 10.39
CA CYS A 56 -0.95 -10.45 10.12
C CYS A 56 -0.28 -11.01 11.39
N SER A 57 -0.98 -10.99 12.53
CA SER A 57 -0.47 -11.40 13.85
C SER A 57 0.08 -12.83 13.84
N ASP A 58 -0.61 -13.74 13.16
CA ASP A 58 -0.22 -15.14 12.98
C ASP A 58 1.04 -15.33 12.09
N GLY A 59 1.52 -14.28 11.41
CA GLY A 59 2.61 -14.39 10.42
C GLY A 59 2.20 -15.04 9.10
N ARG A 60 0.94 -15.45 8.97
CA ARG A 60 0.34 -15.88 7.71
C ARG A 60 0.00 -14.66 6.88
N GLU A 61 0.94 -14.20 6.07
CA GLU A 61 0.68 -13.11 5.13
C GLU A 61 -0.16 -13.61 3.93
N THR A 62 -0.15 -14.90 3.60
CA THR A 62 -0.92 -15.40 2.45
C THR A 62 -2.40 -15.60 2.79
N CYS A 63 -3.28 -14.88 2.09
CA CYS A 63 -4.73 -15.02 2.19
C CYS A 63 -5.24 -16.10 1.22
N GLU A 64 -6.05 -17.03 1.73
CA GLU A 64 -6.56 -18.18 0.97
C GLU A 64 -8.00 -17.99 0.45
N GLU A 65 -8.65 -16.88 0.83
CA GLU A 65 -10.05 -16.61 0.48
C GLU A 65 -10.19 -16.09 -0.96
N LYS A 66 -10.22 -17.02 -1.92
CA LYS A 66 -10.32 -16.70 -3.36
C LYS A 66 -11.68 -16.12 -3.77
N SER A 67 -12.73 -16.30 -2.96
CA SER A 67 -14.04 -15.70 -3.26
C SER A 67 -14.11 -14.22 -2.91
N CYS A 68 -13.13 -13.70 -2.16
CA CYS A 68 -13.04 -12.28 -1.82
C CYS A 68 -12.84 -11.43 -3.08
N ALA A 69 -13.68 -10.41 -3.26
CA ALA A 69 -13.58 -9.47 -4.38
C ALA A 69 -12.25 -8.71 -4.42
N LEU A 70 -11.56 -8.58 -3.27
CA LEU A 70 -10.25 -7.95 -3.18
C LEU A 70 -9.09 -8.94 -3.36
N TRP A 71 -9.35 -10.24 -3.50
CA TRP A 71 -8.31 -11.26 -3.65
C TRP A 71 -7.29 -10.95 -4.78
N PRO A 72 -7.70 -10.48 -5.99
CA PRO A 72 -6.74 -10.09 -7.04
C PRO A 72 -5.85 -8.89 -6.66
N HIS A 73 -6.35 -8.04 -5.76
CA HIS A 73 -5.66 -6.82 -5.32
C HIS A 73 -4.86 -7.02 -4.03
N ASN A 74 -5.04 -8.14 -3.34
CA ASN A 74 -4.36 -8.47 -2.10
C ASN A 74 -2.83 -8.28 -2.25
N PRO A 75 -2.16 -7.54 -1.34
CA PRO A 75 -0.73 -7.28 -1.43
C PRO A 75 0.16 -8.50 -1.16
N TYR A 76 -0.35 -9.50 -0.44
CA TYR A 76 0.45 -10.62 0.06
C TYR A 76 0.37 -11.87 -0.83
N THR A 77 -0.64 -11.94 -1.70
CA THR A 77 -0.76 -13.02 -2.67
C THR A 77 0.39 -12.89 -3.68
N PRO A 78 1.15 -13.96 -3.96
CA PRO A 78 2.15 -13.94 -5.01
C PRO A 78 1.51 -13.60 -6.35
N LYS A 79 2.01 -12.56 -7.02
CA LYS A 79 1.52 -12.14 -8.34
C LYS A 79 2.53 -12.54 -9.39
N GLU A 80 2.04 -13.10 -10.48
CA GLU A 80 2.87 -13.31 -11.66
C GLU A 80 3.38 -11.96 -12.16
N LYS A 81 4.69 -11.85 -12.35
CA LYS A 81 5.28 -10.65 -12.94
C LYS A 81 4.80 -10.58 -14.38
N ARG A 82 4.07 -9.52 -14.71
CA ARG A 82 3.66 -9.24 -16.10
C ARG A 82 4.91 -9.20 -16.97
N VAL A 83 5.00 -10.12 -17.94
CA VAL A 83 6.06 -10.12 -18.94
C VAL A 83 5.72 -9.07 -19.99
N MET A 84 6.62 -8.11 -20.20
CA MET A 84 6.45 -7.12 -21.25
C MET A 84 6.77 -7.74 -22.60
N SER A 85 5.89 -7.54 -23.58
CA SER A 85 6.18 -7.86 -24.99
C SER A 85 7.35 -7.02 -25.51
N GLU A 86 8.03 -7.51 -26.55
CA GLU A 86 9.16 -6.81 -27.19
C GLU A 86 8.79 -5.37 -27.59
N LYS A 87 7.60 -5.19 -28.18
CA LYS A 87 7.08 -3.87 -28.55
C LYS A 87 6.92 -2.94 -27.34
N GLN A 88 6.46 -3.47 -26.20
CA GLN A 88 6.34 -2.69 -24.96
C GLN A 88 7.71 -2.32 -24.39
N ARG A 89 8.71 -3.21 -24.48
CA ARG A 89 10.09 -2.92 -24.05
C ARG A 89 10.70 -1.79 -24.87
N ILE A 90 10.59 -1.86 -26.19
CA ILE A 90 11.08 -0.82 -27.11
C ILE A 90 10.41 0.53 -26.80
N ASN A 91 9.08 0.53 -26.59
CA ASN A 91 8.36 1.76 -26.26
C ASN A 91 8.79 2.35 -24.90
N ALA A 92 8.99 1.52 -23.88
CA ALA A 92 9.46 1.98 -22.57
C ALA A 92 10.87 2.58 -22.65
N GLN A 93 11.77 1.98 -23.43
CA GLN A 93 13.11 2.54 -23.68
C GLN A 93 13.04 3.90 -24.38
N ARG A 94 12.20 4.03 -25.41
CA ARG A 94 11.99 5.30 -26.13
C ARG A 94 11.44 6.40 -25.21
N LEU A 95 10.47 6.06 -24.34
CA LEU A 95 9.95 7.00 -23.35
C LEU A 95 11.04 7.42 -22.36
N GLY A 96 11.81 6.47 -21.82
CA GLY A 96 12.92 6.76 -20.92
C GLY A 96 13.97 7.70 -21.55
N ALA A 97 14.33 7.45 -22.82
CA ALA A 97 15.25 8.32 -23.58
C ALA A 97 14.70 9.74 -23.74
N ARG A 98 13.43 9.89 -24.15
CA ARG A 98 12.77 11.20 -24.28
C ARG A 98 12.70 11.98 -22.97
N THR A 99 12.52 11.27 -21.85
CA THR A 99 12.47 11.90 -20.52
C THR A 99 13.85 12.42 -20.12
N LYS A 100 14.91 11.66 -20.42
CA LYS A 100 16.31 12.10 -20.20
C LYS A 100 16.69 13.28 -21.08
N GLU A 101 16.30 13.26 -22.36
CA GLU A 101 16.53 14.37 -23.29
C GLU A 101 15.83 15.65 -22.83
N LYS A 102 14.56 15.56 -22.39
CA LYS A 102 13.85 16.71 -21.81
C LYS A 102 14.53 17.25 -20.56
N ALA A 103 14.90 16.37 -19.62
CA ALA A 103 15.58 16.77 -18.39
C ALA A 103 16.95 17.43 -18.66
N ALA A 104 17.71 16.93 -19.63
CA ALA A 104 18.99 17.53 -20.03
C ALA A 104 18.80 18.91 -20.68
N ASN A 105 17.76 19.07 -21.51
CA ASN A 105 17.48 20.32 -22.20
C ASN A 105 16.87 21.39 -21.27
N GLU A 106 16.08 20.99 -20.27
CA GLU A 106 15.61 21.87 -19.19
C GLU A 106 16.73 22.26 -18.23
N GLY A 107 17.63 21.33 -17.87
CA GLY A 107 18.82 21.62 -17.05
C GLY A 107 19.82 22.56 -17.74
N ALA A 108 20.01 22.42 -19.06
CA ALA A 108 20.86 23.32 -19.85
C ALA A 108 20.31 24.75 -19.99
N ARG A 109 18.98 24.94 -19.85
CA ARG A 109 18.33 26.25 -19.93
C ARG A 109 18.41 27.09 -18.64
N ILE A 110 18.83 26.49 -17.52
CA ILE A 110 18.92 27.16 -16.20
C ILE A 110 20.37 27.57 -15.86
N ALA A 111 21.35 27.21 -16.69
CA ALA A 111 22.73 27.65 -16.53
C ALA A 111 22.93 29.05 -17.15
N PHE A 112 22.87 30.10 -16.31
CA PHE A 112 23.34 31.45 -16.61
C PHE A 112 24.78 31.63 -16.15
#